data_AF-A0A3G7Y7I2-F1
#
_entry.id   AF-A0A3G7Y7I2-F1
#
_cell.length_a   1.000
_cell.length_b   1.000
_cell.length_c   1.000
_cell.angle_alpha   90.00
_cell.angle_beta   90.00
_cell.angle_gamma   90.00
#
_symmetry.space_group_name_H-M   'P 1'
#
loop_
_entity.id
_entity.type
_entity.pdbx_description
1 polymer ?
#
loop_
_entity_poly.entity_id
_entity_poly.type
_entity_poly.pdbx_seq_one_letter_code
_entity_poly.pdbx_strand_id
1 'polypeptide(L)'
;MMDTPNPLKKDDHLLDDLESIRQLLGDDGLQPPLLTEPVEGEVQIPLLFDMVGNKPAAAPEPMVTPPAPAAEKAPDALLLHLDNELRAAAQLIMQDVIDDFAPHIEAEIKRRMDARMERLLSQYQS
;
A
#
# COMPACT_ATOMS: atom_id res chain seq x y z
N MET A 1 -41.64 -1.22 1.13
CA MET A 1 -41.57 -1.95 2.42
C MET A 1 -40.09 -2.11 2.73
N MET A 2 -39.69 -1.76 3.95
CA MET A 2 -38.31 -1.45 4.38
C MET A 2 -37.25 -2.51 4.03
N ASP A 3 -36.06 -2.01 3.71
CA ASP A 3 -34.76 -2.69 3.79
C ASP A 3 -34.59 -3.37 5.15
N THR A 4 -34.29 -4.67 5.14
CA THR A 4 -33.89 -5.41 6.33
C THR A 4 -32.36 -5.28 6.46
N PRO A 5 -31.83 -4.58 7.49
CA PRO A 5 -30.39 -4.54 7.68
C PRO A 5 -29.89 -5.93 8.08
N ASN A 6 -28.89 -6.43 7.35
CA ASN A 6 -28.12 -7.61 7.69
C ASN A 6 -27.61 -7.45 9.14
N PRO A 7 -27.89 -8.40 10.07
CA PRO A 7 -27.35 -8.29 11.42
C PRO A 7 -25.83 -8.32 11.32
N LEU A 8 -25.18 -7.22 11.70
CA LEU A 8 -23.73 -7.20 11.87
C LEU A 8 -23.40 -8.33 12.85
N LYS A 9 -22.72 -9.37 12.34
CA LYS A 9 -22.25 -10.49 13.16
C LYS A 9 -21.43 -9.89 14.29
N LYS A 10 -21.82 -10.19 15.53
CA LYS A 10 -21.22 -9.63 16.74
C LYS A 10 -19.71 -9.90 16.71
N ASP A 11 -18.92 -8.91 17.11
CA ASP A 11 -17.46 -8.97 17.12
C ASP A 11 -16.92 -10.20 17.89
N ASP A 12 -17.68 -10.69 18.89
CA ASP A 12 -17.38 -11.92 19.64
C ASP A 12 -17.23 -13.16 18.74
N HIS A 13 -18.02 -13.27 17.67
CA HIS A 13 -17.96 -14.41 16.74
C HIS A 13 -16.86 -14.24 15.69
N LEU A 14 -16.48 -12.99 15.40
CA LEU A 14 -15.43 -12.73 14.43
C LEU A 14 -14.07 -13.21 14.95
N LEU A 15 -13.83 -13.08 16.26
CA LEU A 15 -12.60 -13.56 16.88
C LEU A 15 -12.52 -15.10 16.84
N ASP A 16 -13.64 -15.78 17.08
CA ASP A 16 -13.75 -17.25 16.98
C ASP A 16 -13.59 -17.73 15.53
N ASP A 17 -14.21 -17.05 14.56
CA ASP A 17 -14.04 -17.33 13.13
C ASP A 17 -12.57 -17.18 12.71
N LEU A 18 -11.87 -16.16 13.23
CA LEU A 18 -10.45 -15.95 12.93
C LEU A 18 -9.56 -17.05 13.56
N GLU A 19 -9.84 -17.51 14.78
CA GLU A 19 -9.13 -18.68 15.34
C GLU A 19 -9.44 -19.96 14.56
N SER A 20 -10.70 -20.16 14.15
CA SER A 20 -11.09 -21.31 13.33
C SER A 20 -10.36 -21.35 11.98
N ILE A 21 -10.21 -20.21 11.32
CA ILE A 21 -9.43 -20.08 10.08
C ILE A 21 -7.95 -20.42 10.34
N ARG A 22 -7.36 -19.92 11.43
CA ARG A 22 -5.96 -20.23 11.78
C ARG A 22 -5.74 -21.72 12.05
N GLN A 23 -6.68 -22.36 12.75
CA GLN A 23 -6.64 -23.80 13.01
C GLN A 23 -6.75 -24.63 11.71
N LEU A 24 -7.61 -24.19 10.78
CA LEU A 24 -7.82 -24.86 9.50
C LEU A 24 -6.59 -24.74 8.58
N LEU A 25 -5.92 -23.60 8.59
CA LEU A 25 -4.70 -23.36 7.82
C LEU A 25 -3.46 -23.98 8.48
N GLY A 26 -3.54 -24.38 9.75
CA GLY A 26 -2.40 -24.92 10.51
C GLY A 26 -1.37 -23.85 10.88
N ASP A 27 -1.75 -22.57 10.86
CA ASP A 27 -0.89 -21.41 11.10
C ASP A 27 -0.73 -21.09 12.62
N ASP A 28 -1.14 -22.02 13.51
CA ASP A 28 -1.17 -21.83 14.96
C ASP A 28 0.20 -21.60 15.61
N GLY A 29 1.29 -21.98 14.93
CA GLY A 29 2.66 -21.86 15.43
C GLY A 29 3.63 -21.15 14.49
N LEU A 30 3.16 -20.66 13.34
CA LEU A 30 4.03 -20.00 12.38
C LEU A 30 4.21 -18.55 12.80
N GLN A 31 5.40 -18.21 13.30
CA GLN A 31 5.82 -16.81 13.31
C GLN A 31 5.70 -16.28 11.87
N PRO A 32 5.19 -15.06 11.67
CA PRO A 32 5.21 -14.45 10.34
C PRO A 32 6.68 -14.51 9.86
N PRO A 33 6.95 -15.05 8.65
CA PRO A 33 8.30 -15.23 8.19
C PRO A 33 9.00 -13.88 8.26
N LEU A 34 10.05 -13.79 9.09
CA LEU A 34 10.89 -12.62 9.10
C LEU A 34 11.52 -12.52 7.71
N LEU A 35 11.42 -11.35 7.07
CA LEU A 35 11.94 -11.07 5.72
C LEU A 35 13.48 -11.19 5.60
N THR A 36 14.13 -11.83 6.57
CA THR A 36 15.58 -12.00 6.72
C THR A 36 16.02 -13.45 6.54
N GLU A 37 15.11 -14.42 6.43
CA GLU A 37 15.50 -15.79 6.08
C GLU A 37 15.72 -15.90 4.56
N PRO A 38 16.89 -16.38 4.09
CA PRO A 38 17.09 -16.65 2.68
C PRO A 38 16.14 -17.77 2.27
N VAL A 39 15.26 -17.48 1.31
CA VAL A 39 14.42 -18.49 0.67
C VAL A 39 15.32 -19.45 -0.10
N GLU A 40 15.77 -20.53 0.57
CA GLU A 40 16.29 -21.73 -0.08
C GLU A 40 15.10 -22.51 -0.63
N GLY A 41 14.62 -22.08 -1.80
CA GLY A 41 13.56 -22.75 -2.53
C GLY A 41 13.69 -22.40 -4.01
N GLU A 42 14.18 -23.35 -4.79
CA GLU A 42 14.44 -23.31 -6.24
C GLU A 42 13.18 -23.09 -7.11
N VAL A 43 12.42 -22.03 -6.84
CA VAL A 43 11.42 -21.51 -7.79
C VAL A 43 11.66 -20.01 -7.89
N GLN A 44 12.70 -19.67 -8.65
CA GLN A 44 12.93 -18.32 -9.14
C GLN A 44 11.72 -17.95 -9.99
N ILE A 45 10.71 -17.26 -9.41
CA ILE A 45 9.62 -16.67 -10.18
C ILE A 45 10.29 -15.73 -11.18
N PRO A 46 10.15 -15.95 -12.50
CA PRO A 46 10.73 -15.05 -13.48
C PRO A 46 10.19 -13.64 -13.23
N LEU A 47 11.10 -12.69 -13.01
CA LEU A 47 10.72 -11.29 -12.94
C LEU A 47 10.05 -10.94 -14.26
N LEU A 48 8.85 -10.36 -14.22
CA LEU A 48 8.04 -10.05 -15.40
C LEU A 48 8.76 -9.12 -16.42
N PHE A 49 9.90 -8.55 -16.03
CA PHE A 49 10.81 -7.79 -16.89
C PHE A 49 11.62 -8.65 -17.87
N ASP A 50 11.96 -9.90 -17.52
CA ASP A 50 12.75 -10.78 -18.40
C ASP A 50 11.94 -11.32 -19.58
N MET A 51 10.61 -11.34 -19.48
CA MET A 51 9.74 -11.87 -20.54
C MET A 51 9.46 -10.86 -21.67
N VAL A 52 9.87 -9.60 -21.52
CA VAL A 52 9.58 -8.52 -22.49
C VAL A 52 10.70 -8.36 -23.55
N GLY A 53 11.83 -9.05 -23.40
CA GLY A 53 13.03 -8.82 -24.22
C GLY A 53 13.10 -9.51 -25.59
N ASN A 54 12.28 -10.54 -25.86
CA ASN A 54 12.47 -11.36 -27.08
C ASN A 54 11.40 -11.13 -28.15
N LYS A 55 11.35 -9.92 -28.72
CA LYS A 55 10.57 -9.62 -29.93
C LYS A 55 11.51 -9.43 -31.14
N PRO A 56 11.53 -10.35 -32.12
CA PRO A 56 12.17 -10.10 -33.40
C PRO A 56 11.47 -8.96 -34.14
N ALA A 57 12.26 -8.01 -34.63
CA ALA A 57 11.81 -6.96 -35.53
C ALA A 57 11.65 -7.50 -36.96
N ALA A 58 10.49 -7.27 -37.58
CA ALA A 58 10.33 -7.07 -39.01
C ALA A 58 9.01 -6.30 -39.25
N ALA A 59 9.10 -5.23 -40.07
CA ALA A 59 8.07 -4.23 -40.35
C ALA A 59 7.22 -4.60 -41.61
N PRO A 60 6.41 -3.69 -42.20
CA PRO A 60 4.96 -3.56 -42.00
C PRO A 60 4.13 -3.88 -43.27
N GLU A 61 2.86 -4.28 -43.11
CA GLU A 61 1.86 -4.22 -44.20
C GLU A 61 0.64 -3.39 -43.75
N PRO A 62 0.19 -2.39 -44.55
CA PRO A 62 -0.96 -1.59 -44.21
C PRO A 62 -2.23 -2.29 -44.68
N MET A 63 -2.81 -3.14 -43.84
CA MET A 63 -4.20 -3.55 -44.01
C MET A 63 -5.10 -2.55 -43.30
N VAL A 64 -5.75 -1.71 -44.11
CA VAL A 64 -6.89 -0.88 -43.72
C VAL A 64 -8.01 -1.77 -43.21
N THR A 65 -8.07 -1.99 -41.90
CA THR A 65 -9.25 -2.49 -41.21
C THR A 65 -10.08 -1.30 -40.73
N PRO A 66 -11.41 -1.33 -40.92
CA PRO A 66 -12.30 -0.28 -40.40
C PRO A 66 -12.18 -0.20 -38.87
N PRO A 67 -12.41 0.98 -38.25
CA PRO A 67 -12.28 1.11 -36.80
C PRO A 67 -13.35 0.22 -36.15
N ALA A 68 -12.91 -0.91 -35.59
CA ALA A 68 -13.71 -1.64 -34.63
C ALA A 68 -13.98 -0.69 -33.46
N PRO A 69 -15.22 -0.67 -32.91
CA PRO A 69 -15.53 0.14 -31.75
C PRO A 69 -14.56 -0.24 -30.65
N ALA A 70 -14.05 0.77 -29.93
CA ALA A 70 -13.13 0.61 -28.82
C ALA A 70 -13.55 -0.60 -27.98
N ALA A 71 -12.71 -1.64 -28.01
CA ALA A 71 -12.83 -2.73 -27.07
C ALA A 71 -12.92 -2.06 -25.69
N GLU A 72 -14.04 -2.28 -25.01
CA GLU A 72 -14.22 -1.94 -23.60
C GLU A 72 -12.92 -2.31 -22.90
N LYS A 73 -12.20 -1.31 -22.37
CA LYS A 73 -11.04 -1.59 -21.52
C LYS A 73 -11.50 -2.66 -20.54
N ALA A 74 -10.87 -3.83 -20.58
CA ALA A 74 -11.24 -4.93 -19.71
C ALA A 74 -11.41 -4.38 -18.29
N PRO A 75 -12.45 -4.78 -17.55
CA PRO A 75 -12.80 -4.19 -16.25
C PRO A 75 -11.59 -4.06 -15.32
N ASP A 76 -10.66 -5.02 -15.38
CA ASP A 76 -9.41 -5.03 -14.62
C ASP A 76 -8.47 -3.85 -14.91
N ALA A 77 -8.37 -3.40 -16.18
CA ALA A 77 -7.53 -2.25 -16.54
C ALA A 77 -8.10 -0.93 -16.00
N LEU A 78 -9.44 -0.79 -15.97
CA LEU A 78 -10.10 0.38 -15.38
C LEU A 78 -9.93 0.41 -13.86
N LEU A 79 -10.05 -0.74 -13.20
CA LEU A 79 -9.82 -0.86 -11.76
C LEU A 79 -8.39 -0.50 -11.38
N LEU A 80 -7.40 -0.96 -12.14
CA LEU A 80 -5.99 -0.61 -11.90
C LEU A 80 -5.72 0.89 -12.09
N HIS A 81 -6.35 1.54 -13.08
CA HIS A 81 -6.23 3.00 -13.24
C HIS A 81 -6.85 3.75 -12.06
N LEU A 82 -8.03 3.33 -11.59
CA LEU A 82 -8.70 3.92 -10.44
C LEU A 82 -7.88 3.77 -9.14
N ASP A 83 -7.25 2.62 -8.92
CA ASP A 83 -6.37 2.41 -7.75
C ASP A 83 -5.15 3.35 -7.79
N ASN A 84 -4.53 3.51 -8.96
CA ASN A 84 -3.42 4.44 -9.12
C ASN A 84 -3.84 5.89 -8.86
N GLU A 85 -5.00 6.31 -9.36
CA GLU A 85 -5.55 7.64 -9.11
C GLU A 85 -5.87 7.85 -7.64
N LEU A 86 -6.46 6.86 -6.97
CA LEU A 86 -6.77 6.92 -5.55
C LEU A 86 -5.50 7.03 -4.70
N ARG A 87 -4.46 6.25 -5.03
CA ARG A 87 -3.16 6.32 -4.36
C ARG A 87 -2.48 7.67 -4.57
N ALA A 88 -2.51 8.20 -5.80
CA ALA A 88 -1.95 9.52 -6.10
C ALA A 88 -2.70 10.63 -5.34
N ALA A 89 -4.03 10.56 -5.29
CA ALA A 89 -4.84 11.51 -4.52
C ALA A 89 -4.53 11.45 -3.01
N ALA A 90 -4.38 10.25 -2.45
CA ALA A 90 -3.98 10.08 -1.05
C ALA A 90 -2.59 10.69 -0.76
N GLN A 91 -1.64 10.55 -1.69
CA GLN A 91 -0.32 11.16 -1.56
C GLN A 91 -0.38 12.70 -1.58
N LEU A 92 -1.21 13.28 -2.44
CA LEU A 92 -1.42 14.73 -2.47
C LEU A 92 -2.00 15.24 -1.14
N ILE A 93 -3.02 14.56 -0.60
CA ILE A 93 -3.60 14.91 0.70
C ILE A 93 -2.54 14.85 1.82
N MET A 94 -1.70 13.81 1.83
CA MET A 94 -0.61 13.72 2.81
C MET A 94 0.41 14.85 2.63
N GLN A 95 0.71 15.26 1.39
CA GLN A 95 1.62 16.37 1.14
C GLN A 95 1.06 17.69 1.65
N ASP A 96 -0.22 17.97 1.41
CA ASP A 96 -0.88 19.18 1.92
C ASP A 96 -0.82 19.24 3.46
N VAL A 97 -1.10 18.12 4.13
CA VAL A 97 -0.96 18.01 5.59
C VAL A 97 0.49 18.22 6.02
N ILE A 98 1.46 17.65 5.31
CA ILE A 98 2.88 17.86 5.64
C ILE A 98 3.26 19.33 5.50
N ASP A 99 2.85 19.99 4.43
CA ASP A 99 3.20 21.39 4.15
C ASP A 99 2.60 22.35 5.19
N ASP A 100 1.38 22.08 5.65
CA ASP A 100 0.72 22.85 6.71
C ASP A 100 1.42 22.69 8.07
N PHE A 101 1.86 21.47 8.40
CA PHE A 101 2.36 21.14 9.74
C PHE A 101 3.88 21.19 9.89
N ALA A 102 4.66 21.00 8.82
CA ALA A 102 6.12 21.05 8.86
C ALA A 102 6.68 22.32 9.55
N PRO A 103 6.28 23.56 9.18
CA PRO A 103 6.81 24.76 9.83
C PRO A 103 6.44 24.84 11.32
N HIS A 104 5.25 24.35 11.69
CA HIS A 104 4.80 24.32 13.09
C HIS A 104 5.61 23.33 13.92
N ILE A 105 5.87 22.13 13.38
CA ILE A 105 6.68 21.11 14.03
C ILE A 105 8.11 21.62 14.22
N GLU A 106 8.71 22.26 13.22
CA GLU A 106 10.05 22.83 13.31
C GLU A 106 10.15 23.91 14.41
N ALA A 107 9.20 24.85 14.43
CA ALA A 107 9.15 25.90 15.46
C ALA A 107 8.98 25.31 16.87
N GLU A 108 8.13 24.29 17.02
CA GLU A 108 7.90 23.60 18.28
C GLU A 108 9.16 22.87 18.78
N ILE A 109 9.83 22.13 17.89
CA ILE A 109 11.08 21.43 18.22
C ILE A 109 12.12 22.43 18.67
N LYS A 110 12.31 23.53 17.93
CA LYS A 110 13.26 24.59 18.29
C LYS A 110 12.95 25.16 19.67
N ARG A 111 11.70 25.56 19.94
CA ARG A 111 11.31 26.10 21.25
C ARG A 111 11.61 25.13 22.39
N ARG A 112 11.32 23.83 22.20
CA ARG A 112 11.59 22.80 23.23
C ARG A 112 13.08 22.58 23.44
N MET A 113 13.88 22.60 22.38
CA MET A 113 15.33 22.48 22.50
C MET A 113 15.94 23.68 23.23
N ASP A 114 15.51 24.90 22.89
CA ASP A 114 15.98 26.13 23.53
C ASP A 114 15.64 26.11 25.04
N ALA A 115 14.38 25.81 25.39
CA ALA A 115 13.95 25.69 26.79
C ALA A 115 14.70 24.58 27.56
N ARG A 116 15.00 23.47 26.89
CA ARG A 116 15.78 22.38 27.49
C ARG A 116 17.24 22.81 27.72
N MET A 117 17.83 23.53 26.78
CA MET A 117 19.19 24.05 26.89
C MET A 117 19.30 25.04 28.05
N GLU A 118 18.37 26.00 28.14
CA GLU A 118 18.31 26.96 29.24
C GLU A 118 18.21 26.26 30.60
N ARG A 119 17.35 25.24 30.71
CA ARG A 119 17.21 24.45 31.94
C ARG A 119 18.49 23.72 32.33
N LEU A 120 19.25 23.20 31.36
CA LEU A 120 20.54 22.56 31.63
C LEU A 120 21.57 23.58 32.10
N LEU A 121 21.68 24.74 31.44
CA LEU A 121 22.60 25.80 31.84
C LEU A 121 22.33 26.30 33.26
N SER A 122 21.06 26.50 33.63
CA SER A 122 20.69 26.91 34.99
C SER A 122 21.06 25.87 36.05
N GLN A 123 21.04 24.58 35.72
CA GLN A 123 21.51 23.51 36.63
C GLN A 123 23.03 23.53 36.82
N TYR A 124 23.80 23.92 35.80
CA TYR A 124 25.26 24.05 35.91
C TYR A 124 25.72 25.30 36.66
N GLN A 125 24.91 26.36 36.66
CA GLN A 125 25.22 27.63 37.35
C GLN A 125 24.71 27.70 38.79
N SER A 126 23.91 26.70 39.24
CA SER A 126 23.48 26.54 40.63
C SER A 126 24.46 25.68 41.41
#